data_AF-A0A0M7AX76-F1
#
_entry.id   AF-A0A0M7AX76-F1
#
_cell.length_a   1.000
_cell.length_b   1.000
_cell.length_c   1.000
_cell.angle_alpha   90.00
_cell.angle_beta   90.00
_cell.angle_gamma   90.00
#
_symmetry.space_group_name_H-M   'P 1'
#
loop_
_entity.id
_entity.type
_entity.pdbx_description
1 polymer ?
#
loop_
_entity_poly.entity_id
_entity_poly.type
_entity_poly.pdbx_seq_one_letter_code
_entity_poly.pdbx_strand_id
1 'polypeptide(L)' 'MNPFWPFTALPALQPKFTRQTRLQDLEARMSSFLSEKQASSTSCPKVLDNIKVAKSTVQRELATG' A
#
# COMPACT_ATOMS: atom_id res chain seq x y z
N MET A 1 -9.08 -47.44 -14.22
CA MET A 1 -7.76 -47.42 -13.55
C MET A 1 -7.05 -46.14 -14.00
N ASN A 2 -6.99 -45.12 -13.15
CA ASN A 2 -6.33 -43.85 -13.48
C ASN A 2 -5.19 -43.61 -12.47
N PRO A 3 -3.92 -43.71 -12.87
CA PRO A 3 -2.83 -43.34 -11.98
C PRO A 3 -2.57 -41.84 -12.08
N PHE A 4 -2.92 -41.15 -10.99
CA PHE A 4 -2.17 -40.06 -10.36
C PHE A 4 -1.30 -39.17 -11.27
N TRP A 5 -1.80 -37.97 -11.57
CA TRP A 5 -0.97 -36.85 -12.03
C TRP A 5 -0.17 -36.29 -10.84
N PRO A 6 1.17 -36.22 -10.91
CA PRO A 6 1.96 -35.59 -9.87
C PRO A 6 1.86 -34.09 -10.10
N PHE A 7 0.89 -33.44 -9.47
CA PHE A 7 0.90 -31.98 -9.34
C PHE A 7 2.13 -31.63 -8.50
N THR A 8 3.20 -31.27 -9.20
CA THR A 8 4.40 -30.68 -8.64
C THR A 8 3.97 -29.45 -7.85
N ALA A 9 4.03 -29.56 -6.53
CA ALA A 9 3.85 -28.44 -5.63
C ALA A 9 5.01 -27.47 -5.87
N LEU A 10 4.83 -26.54 -6.80
CA LEU A 10 5.70 -25.38 -6.95
C LEU A 10 5.64 -24.63 -5.61
N PRO A 11 6.78 -24.39 -4.94
CA PRO A 11 6.77 -23.59 -3.73
C PRO A 11 6.26 -22.21 -4.11
N ALA A 12 5.14 -21.79 -3.51
CA ALA A 12 4.63 -20.44 -3.68
C ALA A 12 5.72 -19.49 -3.19
N LEU A 13 6.44 -18.87 -4.15
CA LEU A 13 7.40 -17.82 -3.86
C LEU A 13 6.60 -16.69 -3.24
N GLN A 14 6.53 -16.64 -1.91
CA GLN A 14 5.89 -15.52 -1.25
C GLN A 14 6.69 -14.29 -1.63
N PRO A 15 6.08 -13.33 -2.34
CA PRO A 15 6.84 -12.18 -2.76
C PRO A 15 7.26 -11.46 -1.49
N LYS A 16 8.58 -11.39 -1.27
CA LYS A 16 9.23 -10.57 -0.24
C LYS A 16 9.05 -9.09 -0.61
N PHE A 17 7.82 -8.64 -0.84
CA PHE A 17 7.50 -7.24 -0.70
C PHE A 17 7.78 -6.91 0.76
N THR A 18 9.01 -6.49 1.02
CA THR A 18 9.46 -6.03 2.33
C THR A 18 8.47 -4.97 2.74
N ARG A 19 7.98 -5.04 3.98
CA ARG A 19 7.02 -4.11 4.58
C ARG A 19 7.30 -2.65 4.14
N GLN A 20 8.57 -2.28 4.06
CA GLN A 20 9.08 -1.01 3.56
C GLN A 20 8.61 -0.63 2.15
N THR A 21 8.70 -1.53 1.16
CA THR A 21 8.21 -1.26 -0.22
C THR A 21 6.71 -0.98 -0.27
N ARG A 22 5.91 -1.69 0.54
CA ARG A 22 4.47 -1.43 0.65
C ARG A 22 4.18 -0.10 1.33
N LEU A 23 4.93 0.25 2.36
CA LEU A 23 4.77 1.53 3.04
C LEU A 23 5.15 2.70 2.12
N GLN A 24 6.21 2.56 1.32
CA GLN A 24 6.60 3.55 0.30
C GLN A 24 5.53 3.74 -0.77
N ASP A 25 4.95 2.65 -1.29
CA ASP A 25 3.83 2.73 -2.24
C ASP A 25 2.63 3.46 -1.62
N LEU A 26 2.28 3.13 -0.37
CA LEU A 26 1.19 3.80 0.36
C LEU A 26 1.46 5.29 0.54
N GLU A 27 2.68 5.67 0.92
CA GLU A 27 3.08 7.08 1.05
C GLU A 27 2.98 7.82 -0.29
N ALA A 28 3.47 7.21 -1.38
CA ALA A 28 3.43 7.80 -2.72
C ALA A 28 1.99 8.02 -3.18
N ARG A 29 1.11 7.02 -3.01
CA ARG A 29 -0.30 7.10 -3.39
C ARG A 29 -1.07 8.13 -2.56
N MET A 30 -0.83 8.19 -1.25
CA MET A 30 -1.44 9.21 -0.39
C MET A 30 -0.97 10.63 -0.75
N SER A 31 0.32 10.78 -1.10
CA SER A 31 0.87 12.07 -1.53
C SER A 31 0.28 12.54 -2.85
N SER A 32 0.18 11.63 -3.83
CA SER A 32 -0.46 11.91 -5.11
C SER A 32 -1.93 12.29 -4.94
N PHE A 33 -2.68 11.52 -4.15
CA PHE A 33 -4.08 11.83 -3.85
C PHE A 33 -4.25 13.22 -3.22
N LEU A 34 -3.43 13.56 -2.23
CA LEU A 34 -3.49 14.87 -1.59
C LEU A 34 -3.14 15.98 -2.58
N SER A 35 -2.11 15.80 -3.42
CA SER A 35 -1.74 16.81 -4.43
C SER A 35 -2.85 17.07 -5.45
N GLU A 36 -3.55 16.01 -5.87
CA GLU A 36 -4.63 16.12 -6.85
C GLU A 36 -5.89 16.73 -6.23
N LYS A 37 -6.27 16.26 -5.04
CA LYS A 37 -7.55 16.63 -4.42
C LYS A 37 -7.48 17.91 -3.61
N GLN A 38 -6.34 18.29 -3.06
CA GLN A 38 -6.18 19.56 -2.36
C GLN A 38 -6.26 20.78 -3.30
N ALA A 39 -5.89 20.60 -4.57
CA ALA A 39 -6.10 21.60 -5.62
C ALA A 39 -7.56 21.66 -6.09
N SER A 40 -8.38 20.65 -5.78
CA SER A 40 -9.77 20.57 -6.20
C SER A 40 -10.70 21.18 -5.14
N SER A 41 -11.44 22.23 -5.52
CA SER A 41 -12.38 22.94 -4.63
C SER A 41 -13.63 22.13 -4.26
N THR A 42 -13.82 20.93 -4.82
CA THR A 42 -14.94 20.02 -4.53
C THR A 42 -14.57 18.92 -3.51
N SER A 43 -13.34 18.91 -3.01
CA SER A 43 -12.89 17.90 -2.06
C SER A 43 -13.47 18.10 -0.66
N CYS A 44 -13.86 17.01 0.00
CA CYS A 44 -14.33 17.06 1.37
C CYS A 44 -13.14 17.28 2.33
N PRO A 45 -13.10 18.39 3.10
CA PRO A 45 -11.95 18.72 3.94
C PRO A 45 -11.67 17.65 5.01
N LYS A 46 -12.72 17.03 5.57
CA LYS A 46 -12.60 15.94 6.53
C LYS A 46 -11.84 14.73 5.98
N VAL A 47 -12.04 14.41 4.69
CA VAL A 47 -11.34 13.29 4.03
C VAL A 47 -9.87 13.64 3.82
N LEU A 48 -9.57 14.87 3.40
CA LEU A 48 -8.19 15.34 3.25
C LEU A 48 -7.42 15.28 4.58
N ASP A 49 -8.05 15.71 5.67
CA ASP A 49 -7.41 15.71 6.98
C ASP A 49 -7.18 14.29 7.51
N ASN A 50 -8.15 13.38 7.33
CA ASN A 50 -7.96 11.98 7.66
C ASN A 50 -6.79 11.36 6.88
N ILE A 51 -6.63 11.69 5.59
CA ILE A 51 -5.55 11.16 4.76
C ILE A 51 -4.20 11.77 5.16
N LYS A 52 -4.14 13.04 5.57
CA LYS A 52 -2.91 13.64 6.13
C LYS A 52 -2.49 12.92 7.41
N VAL A 53 -3.43 12.62 8.31
CA VAL A 53 -3.14 11.87 9.56
C VAL A 53 -2.65 10.46 9.23
N ALA A 54 -3.32 9.75 8.31
CA ALA A 54 -2.90 8.42 7.87
C ALA A 54 -1.50 8.45 7.23
N LYS A 55 -1.20 9.44 6.39
CA LYS A 55 0.12 9.66 5.81
C LYS A 55 1.19 9.86 6.88
N SER A 56 0.92 10.67 7.91
CA SER A 56 1.88 10.89 9.01
C SER A 56 2.18 9.59 9.78
N THR A 57 1.20 8.71 9.90
CA THR A 57 1.35 7.40 10.55
C THR A 57 2.25 6.50 9.70
N VAL A 58 2.02 6.44 8.38
CA VAL A 58 2.88 5.67 7.46
C VAL A 58 4.31 6.20 7.44
N GLN A 59 4.52 7.51 7.47
CA GLN A 59 5.86 8.10 7.53
C GLN A 59 6.59 7.74 8.83
N ARG A 60 5.88 7.69 9.96
CA ARG A 60 6.45 7.24 11.23
C ARG A 60 6.87 5.77 11.18
N GLU A 61 6.03 4.91 10.60
CA GLU A 61 6.33 3.49 10.42
C GLU A 61 7.53 3.27 9.47
N LEU A 62 7.67 4.11 8.43
CA LEU A 62 8.85 4.11 7.56
C LEU A 62 10.13 4.56 8.27
N ALA A 63 10.03 5.53 9.18
CA ALA A 63 11.18 6.02 9.93
C ALA A 63 11.64 5.07 11.06
N THR A 64 10.76 4.16 11.50
CA THR A 64 11.02 3.21 12.60
C THR A 64 11.36 1.81 12.08
N GLY A 65 11.21 1.57 10.77
CA GLY A 65 11.29 0.24 10.13
C GLY A 65 12.63 -0.08 9.48
#